data_AF-A0A2J8R2Q4-F1
#
_entry.id   AF-A0A2J8R2Q4-F1
#
_cell.length_a   1.000
_cell.length_b   1.000
_cell.length_c   1.000
_cell.angle_alpha   90.00
_cell.angle_beta   90.00
_cell.angle_gamma   90.00
#
_symmetry.space_group_name_H-M   'P 1'
#
loop_
_entity.id
_entity.type
_entity.pdbx_description
1 polymer ?
#
loop_
_entity_poly.entity_id
_entity_poly.type
_entity_poly.pdbx_seq_one_letter_code
_entity_poly.pdbx_strand_id
1 'polypeptide(L)'
;MLCVGRLGGLGARAAALPPRRAGRGILEAGIRARRVSTSWSPVGAAFNVKPQGSRLDLFGERRGLFGVPELSAPEGFHAAQEKALRKAELLVGRACSTPPGPQTVLIFDELSDSLCRVADLADFVKIAHPEPAFREAAEEACRSIGTMVEKLNTNVDLYQSLRKLLADKKLVDSLDPETRRVAELFMFDFEISGIHLDKEKRKRAVDLNVKILDLSSTFLMGTNFPNKIEKHLLPEHIRRNFTSAGDHIIIDGLHAESPDDLVREAAYKIFLYPNAGQLKCLEELLSSRDLLAKLVGYSTFSHRALQGTIAKNPETVMQFLEKLSDKLSERTLKILR
;
A
#
# COMPACT_ATOMS: atom_id res chain seq x y z
N MET A 1 -16.00 3.02 2.23
CA MET A 1 -14.95 3.69 3.02
C MET A 1 -13.86 4.13 2.08
N LEU A 2 -13.76 5.42 1.80
CA LEU A 2 -12.86 5.98 0.80
C LEU A 2 -11.42 5.90 1.33
N CYS A 3 -10.81 4.73 1.15
CA CYS A 3 -9.52 4.35 1.70
C CYS A 3 -8.38 5.29 1.25
N VAL A 4 -8.12 6.36 2.01
CA VAL A 4 -6.84 7.08 1.96
C VAL A 4 -5.68 6.14 2.35
N GLY A 5 -5.96 5.13 3.19
CA GLY A 5 -4.94 4.24 3.74
C GLY A 5 -4.45 3.09 2.85
N ARG A 6 -5.13 2.74 1.75
CA ARG A 6 -4.72 1.59 0.89
C ARG A 6 -4.06 1.96 -0.43
N LEU A 7 -4.27 3.18 -0.94
CA LEU A 7 -3.72 3.59 -2.24
C LEU A 7 -2.33 4.23 -2.15
N GLY A 8 -1.85 4.59 -0.95
CA GLY A 8 -0.54 5.21 -0.72
C GLY A 8 0.70 4.34 -0.95
N GLY A 9 0.56 3.14 -1.54
CA GLY A 9 1.67 2.22 -1.86
C GLY A 9 2.20 2.31 -3.30
N LEU A 10 1.64 3.17 -4.16
CA LEU A 10 1.94 3.21 -5.59
C LEU A 10 3.11 4.15 -5.90
N GLY A 11 4.33 3.66 -5.73
CA GLY A 11 5.52 4.45 -6.06
C GLY A 11 6.86 3.71 -5.99
N ALA A 12 6.91 2.40 -6.23
CA ALA A 12 8.18 1.69 -6.37
C ALA A 12 8.22 0.98 -7.73
N ARG A 13 8.90 1.59 -8.70
CA ARG A 13 9.31 0.92 -9.94
C ARG A 13 10.22 -0.25 -9.57
N ALA A 14 9.77 -1.48 -9.74
CA ALA A 14 10.63 -2.64 -9.68
C ALA A 14 11.56 -2.62 -10.91
N ALA A 15 12.85 -2.36 -10.69
CA ALA A 15 13.87 -2.47 -11.72
C ALA A 15 14.08 -3.95 -12.07
N ALA A 16 13.80 -4.32 -13.32
CA ALA A 16 14.06 -5.67 -13.83
C ALA A 16 15.58 -5.89 -14.01
N LEU A 17 16.13 -6.91 -13.34
CA LEU A 17 17.48 -7.41 -13.59
C LEU A 17 17.49 -8.34 -14.82
N PRO A 18 18.53 -8.32 -15.67
CA PRO A 18 18.60 -9.17 -16.86
C PRO A 18 19.03 -10.61 -16.49
N PRO A 19 18.61 -11.65 -17.25
CA PRO A 19 19.00 -13.02 -16.96
C PRO A 19 20.44 -13.28 -17.41
N ARG A 20 21.25 -13.86 -16.51
CA ARG A 20 22.58 -14.41 -16.82
C ARG A 20 22.44 -15.71 -17.63
N ARG A 21 23.17 -15.79 -18.75
CA ARG A 21 23.40 -17.02 -19.53
C ARG A 21 24.19 -18.04 -18.70
N ALA A 22 23.70 -19.28 -18.62
CA ALA A 22 24.48 -20.44 -18.22
C ALA A 22 24.50 -21.47 -19.37
N GLY A 23 25.68 -22.04 -19.62
CA GLY A 23 26.04 -22.79 -20.81
C GLY A 23 25.52 -24.23 -20.88
N ARG A 24 25.75 -24.80 -22.06
CA ARG A 24 25.41 -26.17 -22.49
C ARG A 24 26.05 -27.25 -21.61
N GLY A 25 25.29 -28.30 -21.33
CA GLY A 25 25.76 -29.61 -20.88
C GLY A 25 24.65 -30.65 -21.05
N ILE A 26 24.86 -31.59 -21.96
CA ILE A 26 23.95 -32.69 -22.32
C ILE A 26 24.13 -33.84 -21.31
N LEU A 27 23.03 -34.46 -20.88
CA LEU A 27 22.90 -35.92 -20.68
C LEU A 27 21.44 -36.27 -20.38
N GLU A 28 20.81 -36.97 -21.32
CA GLU A 28 19.48 -37.58 -21.18
C GLU A 28 19.52 -38.73 -20.17
N ALA A 29 18.61 -38.71 -19.20
CA ALA A 29 18.21 -39.89 -18.44
C ALA A 29 16.71 -39.77 -18.13
N GLY A 30 15.95 -40.77 -18.58
CA GLY A 30 14.49 -40.78 -18.53
C GLY A 30 13.94 -40.67 -17.11
N ILE A 31 13.13 -39.64 -16.88
CA ILE A 31 12.28 -39.52 -15.71
C ILE A 31 10.84 -39.62 -16.20
N ARG A 32 10.12 -40.66 -15.75
CA ARG A 32 8.67 -40.78 -15.88
C ARG A 32 8.05 -39.49 -15.34
N ALA A 33 7.59 -38.63 -16.24
CA ALA A 33 6.86 -37.43 -15.88
C ALA A 33 5.58 -37.86 -15.14
N ARG A 34 5.59 -37.72 -13.81
CA ARG A 34 4.34 -37.62 -13.05
C ARG A 34 3.60 -36.43 -13.64
N ARG A 35 2.51 -36.68 -14.36
CA ARG A 35 1.51 -35.66 -14.67
C ARG A 35 0.97 -35.17 -13.33
N VAL A 36 1.57 -34.11 -12.79
CA VAL A 36 0.92 -33.31 -11.77
C VAL A 36 -0.22 -32.62 -12.50
N SER A 37 -1.43 -33.14 -12.31
CA SER A 37 -2.64 -32.44 -12.69
C SER A 37 -2.68 -31.15 -11.87
N THR A 38 -2.20 -30.05 -12.44
CA THR A 38 -2.53 -28.72 -11.94
C THR A 38 -4.00 -28.52 -12.30
N SER A 39 -4.91 -29.04 -11.46
CA SER A 39 -6.29 -28.57 -11.50
C SER A 39 -6.22 -27.06 -11.30
N TRP A 40 -6.53 -26.34 -12.36
CA TRP A 40 -6.50 -24.89 -12.40
C TRP A 40 -7.35 -24.38 -11.24
N SER A 41 -6.77 -23.57 -10.36
CA SER A 41 -7.52 -22.95 -9.28
C SER A 41 -8.65 -22.09 -9.89
N PRO A 42 -9.74 -21.81 -9.15
CA PRO A 42 -10.78 -20.89 -9.59
C PRO A 42 -10.23 -19.55 -10.11
N VAL A 43 -9.11 -19.09 -9.54
CA VAL A 43 -8.38 -17.90 -9.96
C VAL A 43 -7.72 -18.08 -11.34
N GLY A 44 -7.04 -19.20 -11.57
CA GLY A 44 -6.42 -19.50 -12.86
C GLY A 44 -7.44 -19.59 -13.99
N ALA A 45 -8.63 -20.12 -13.71
CA ALA A 45 -9.76 -20.18 -14.65
C ALA A 45 -10.32 -18.79 -14.99
N ALA A 46 -10.35 -17.86 -14.03
CA ALA A 46 -10.79 -16.48 -14.28
C ALA A 46 -9.85 -15.71 -15.22
N PHE A 47 -8.54 -16.03 -15.21
CA PHE A 47 -7.53 -15.35 -16.03
C PHE A 47 -7.24 -16.00 -17.39
N ASN A 48 -7.54 -17.30 -17.55
CA ASN A 48 -7.12 -18.07 -18.72
C ASN A 48 -8.29 -18.63 -19.52
N VAL A 49 -9.40 -17.88 -19.61
CA VAL A 49 -10.45 -18.17 -20.60
C VAL A 49 -9.86 -17.91 -21.99
N LYS A 50 -9.05 -18.85 -22.49
CA LYS A 50 -8.81 -18.98 -23.92
C LYS A 50 -10.13 -19.45 -24.54
N PRO A 51 -10.53 -18.91 -25.71
CA PRO A 51 -11.70 -19.39 -26.42
C PRO A 51 -11.42 -20.83 -26.87
N GLN A 52 -11.72 -21.80 -26.03
CA GLN A 52 -11.81 -23.17 -26.49
C GLN A 52 -13.09 -23.25 -27.32
N GLY A 53 -12.89 -23.25 -28.64
CA GLY A 53 -13.89 -23.70 -29.60
C GLY A 53 -14.25 -25.15 -29.32
N SER A 54 -15.05 -25.37 -28.28
CA SER A 54 -15.94 -26.51 -28.15
C SER A 54 -17.12 -26.22 -29.06
N ARG A 55 -17.32 -27.09 -30.04
CA ARG A 55 -18.21 -26.89 -31.18
C ARG A 55 -19.70 -26.88 -30.83
N LEU A 56 -20.09 -26.69 -29.56
CA LEU A 56 -21.47 -26.80 -29.06
C LEU A 56 -21.82 -25.88 -27.87
N ASP A 57 -21.09 -24.79 -27.63
CA ASP A 57 -21.52 -23.73 -26.69
C ASP A 57 -21.90 -22.45 -27.45
N LEU A 58 -23.07 -22.47 -28.10
CA LEU A 58 -23.61 -21.36 -28.88
C LEU A 58 -24.17 -20.21 -28.02
N PHE A 59 -24.19 -20.34 -26.69
CA PHE A 59 -24.77 -19.36 -25.75
C PHE A 59 -23.95 -19.16 -24.45
N GLY A 60 -22.65 -19.47 -24.47
CA GLY A 60 -21.77 -19.09 -23.36
C GLY A 60 -21.50 -17.59 -23.41
N GLU A 61 -22.28 -16.79 -22.67
CA GLU A 61 -22.05 -15.34 -22.57
C GLU A 61 -20.58 -15.07 -22.25
N ARG A 62 -19.92 -14.22 -23.05
CA ARG A 62 -18.58 -13.69 -22.76
C ARG A 62 -18.63 -12.90 -21.46
N ARG A 63 -18.47 -13.58 -20.33
CA ARG A 63 -18.32 -12.93 -19.02
C ARG A 63 -16.90 -12.41 -18.97
N GLY A 64 -16.72 -11.09 -19.05
CA GLY A 64 -15.42 -10.46 -18.84
C GLY A 64 -14.85 -10.78 -17.46
N LEU A 65 -13.64 -10.29 -17.17
CA LEU A 65 -12.91 -10.62 -15.95
C LEU A 65 -13.79 -10.47 -14.69
N PHE A 66 -13.79 -11.51 -13.86
CA PHE A 66 -14.56 -11.57 -12.60
C PHE A 66 -16.08 -11.34 -12.75
N GLY A 67 -16.63 -11.66 -13.93
CA GLY A 67 -18.05 -11.48 -14.20
C GLY A 67 -18.44 -10.03 -14.54
N VAL A 68 -17.47 -9.15 -14.80
CA VAL A 68 -17.70 -7.79 -15.29
C VAL A 68 -17.67 -7.81 -16.82
N PRO A 69 -18.82 -7.65 -17.52
CA PRO A 69 -18.89 -7.80 -18.98
C PRO A 69 -17.99 -6.83 -19.74
N GLU A 70 -17.84 -5.60 -19.22
CA GLU A 70 -16.99 -4.58 -19.80
C GLU A 70 -15.53 -5.07 -19.90
N LEU A 71 -15.06 -5.89 -18.95
CA LEU A 71 -13.67 -6.36 -18.87
C LEU A 71 -13.40 -7.62 -19.70
N SER A 72 -14.01 -7.71 -20.88
CA SER A 72 -13.68 -8.72 -21.88
C SER A 72 -12.44 -8.35 -22.72
N ALA A 73 -12.01 -7.09 -22.65
CA ALA A 73 -10.81 -6.54 -23.28
C ALA A 73 -10.19 -5.45 -22.37
N PRO A 74 -8.91 -5.08 -22.56
CA PRO A 74 -8.25 -4.04 -21.76
C PRO A 74 -8.98 -2.70 -21.76
N GLU A 75 -9.56 -2.30 -22.90
CA GLU A 75 -10.31 -1.05 -23.07
C GLU A 75 -11.56 -0.99 -22.18
N GLY A 76 -12.04 -2.16 -21.73
CA GLY A 76 -13.11 -2.31 -20.76
C GLY A 76 -12.87 -1.56 -19.45
N PHE A 77 -11.61 -1.46 -19.02
CA PHE A 77 -11.26 -0.71 -17.81
C PHE A 77 -11.59 0.77 -17.94
N HIS A 78 -11.33 1.36 -19.11
CA HIS A 78 -11.67 2.75 -19.37
C HIS A 78 -13.19 2.96 -19.32
N ALA A 79 -13.98 2.08 -19.94
CA ALA A 79 -15.43 2.17 -19.90
C ALA A 79 -16.01 2.01 -18.48
N ALA A 80 -15.49 1.04 -17.71
CA ALA A 80 -15.89 0.82 -16.32
C ALA A 80 -15.53 2.01 -15.42
N GLN A 81 -14.31 2.55 -15.58
CA GLN A 81 -13.84 3.76 -14.91
C GLN A 81 -14.75 4.95 -15.21
N GLU A 82 -14.99 5.26 -16.49
CA GLU A 82 -15.79 6.43 -16.88
C GLU A 82 -17.21 6.36 -16.31
N LYS A 83 -17.83 5.18 -16.36
CA LYS A 83 -19.14 4.91 -15.77
C LYS A 83 -19.14 5.13 -14.26
N ALA A 84 -18.12 4.66 -13.55
CA ALA A 84 -17.97 4.85 -12.11
C ALA A 84 -17.78 6.33 -11.75
N LEU A 85 -16.94 7.06 -12.48
CA LEU A 85 -16.69 8.48 -12.26
C LEU A 85 -17.94 9.34 -12.48
N ARG A 86 -18.67 9.11 -13.59
CA ARG A 86 -19.95 9.80 -13.85
C ARG A 86 -20.98 9.54 -12.76
N LYS A 87 -21.08 8.28 -12.28
CA LYS A 87 -21.97 7.92 -11.18
C LYS A 87 -21.56 8.63 -9.89
N ALA A 88 -20.27 8.66 -9.57
CA ALA A 88 -19.75 9.36 -8.39
C ALA A 88 -20.09 10.85 -8.43
N GLU A 89 -19.91 11.55 -9.56
CA GLU A 89 -20.28 12.96 -9.71
C GLU A 89 -21.77 13.22 -9.45
N LEU A 90 -22.65 12.36 -9.98
CA LEU A 90 -24.08 12.44 -9.73
C LEU A 90 -24.42 12.22 -8.24
N LEU A 91 -23.74 11.27 -7.59
CA LEU A 91 -23.92 11.00 -6.16
C LEU A 91 -23.40 12.16 -5.29
N VAL A 92 -22.32 12.83 -5.68
CA VAL A 92 -21.86 14.06 -5.01
C VAL A 92 -22.94 15.13 -5.08
N GLY A 93 -23.51 15.37 -6.26
CA GLY A 93 -24.59 16.34 -6.42
C GLY A 93 -25.80 16.01 -5.54
N ARG A 94 -26.17 14.72 -5.45
CA ARG A 94 -27.25 14.24 -4.56
C ARG A 94 -26.90 14.43 -3.08
N ALA A 95 -25.69 14.06 -2.66
CA ALA A 95 -25.24 14.19 -1.27
C ALA A 95 -25.26 15.66 -0.78
N CYS A 96 -24.94 16.61 -1.67
CA CYS A 96 -24.88 18.02 -1.33
C CYS A 96 -26.26 18.70 -1.32
N SER A 97 -27.25 18.15 -2.04
CA SER A 97 -28.60 18.72 -2.17
C SER A 97 -29.64 18.06 -1.28
N THR A 98 -29.38 16.81 -0.86
CA THR A 98 -30.31 16.04 -0.01
C THR A 98 -30.26 16.57 1.44
N PRO A 99 -31.42 16.76 2.11
CA PRO A 99 -31.44 17.13 3.52
C PRO A 99 -30.69 16.11 4.41
N PRO A 100 -30.06 16.54 5.51
CA PRO A 100 -29.34 15.64 6.40
C PRO A 100 -30.24 14.51 6.94
N GLY A 101 -29.79 13.27 6.81
CA GLY A 101 -30.49 12.09 7.34
C GLY A 101 -29.78 10.78 6.98
N PRO A 102 -30.42 9.61 7.22
CA PRO A 102 -29.86 8.31 6.86
C PRO A 102 -29.46 8.22 5.38
N GLN A 103 -30.23 8.89 4.50
CA GLN A 103 -29.96 8.94 3.06
C GLN A 103 -28.60 9.59 2.73
N THR A 104 -28.14 10.54 3.54
CA THR A 104 -26.79 11.10 3.38
C THR A 104 -25.75 9.99 3.47
N VAL A 105 -25.84 9.13 4.49
CA VAL A 105 -24.89 8.03 4.71
C VAL A 105 -24.97 6.99 3.58
N LEU A 106 -26.18 6.65 3.14
CA LEU A 106 -26.39 5.71 2.02
C LEU A 106 -25.78 6.22 0.71
N ILE A 107 -25.87 7.53 0.42
CA ILE A 107 -25.26 8.11 -0.77
C ILE A 107 -23.73 8.02 -0.71
N PHE A 108 -23.13 8.25 0.48
CA PHE A 108 -21.69 8.11 0.67
C PHE A 108 -21.19 6.68 0.52
N ASP A 109 -21.97 5.72 1.02
CA ASP A 109 -21.70 4.30 0.84
C ASP A 109 -21.80 3.90 -0.64
N GLU A 110 -22.88 4.30 -1.32
CA GLU A 110 -23.05 4.05 -2.77
C GLU A 110 -21.93 4.70 -3.60
N LEU A 111 -21.47 5.88 -3.19
CA LEU A 111 -20.36 6.57 -3.82
C LEU A 111 -19.05 5.79 -3.64
N SER A 112 -18.79 5.28 -2.44
CA SER A 112 -17.65 4.40 -2.17
C SER A 112 -17.72 3.12 -3.00
N ASP A 113 -18.86 2.42 -2.98
CA ASP A 113 -19.09 1.18 -3.73
C ASP A 113 -18.84 1.38 -5.23
N SER A 114 -19.39 2.46 -5.80
CA SER A 114 -19.26 2.75 -7.23
C SER A 114 -17.81 2.84 -7.70
N LEU A 115 -16.92 3.38 -6.86
CA LEU A 115 -15.49 3.51 -7.15
C LEU A 115 -14.72 2.24 -6.79
N CYS A 116 -14.98 1.64 -5.62
CA CYS A 116 -14.28 0.45 -5.13
C CYS A 116 -14.50 -0.76 -6.04
N ARG A 117 -15.69 -0.93 -6.62
CA ARG A 117 -15.97 -2.03 -7.57
C ARG A 117 -15.03 -2.06 -8.77
N VAL A 118 -14.52 -0.92 -9.20
CA VAL A 118 -13.54 -0.84 -10.29
C VAL A 118 -12.12 -0.86 -9.72
N ALA A 119 -11.86 -0.09 -8.65
CA ALA A 119 -10.52 0.02 -8.06
C ALA A 119 -9.98 -1.30 -7.53
N ASP A 120 -10.77 -2.07 -6.77
CA ASP A 120 -10.31 -3.33 -6.16
C ASP A 120 -9.99 -4.38 -7.22
N LEU A 121 -10.80 -4.44 -8.27
CA LEU A 121 -10.58 -5.33 -9.39
C LEU A 121 -9.32 -4.92 -10.17
N ALA A 122 -9.20 -3.64 -10.50
CA ALA A 122 -8.03 -3.11 -11.20
C ALA A 122 -6.73 -3.30 -10.40
N ASP A 123 -6.78 -3.15 -9.07
CA ASP A 123 -5.63 -3.31 -8.18
C ASP A 123 -5.08 -4.73 -8.22
N PHE A 124 -5.97 -5.72 -8.31
CA PHE A 124 -5.57 -7.11 -8.50
C PHE A 124 -5.04 -7.37 -9.93
N VAL A 125 -5.76 -6.91 -10.96
CA VAL A 125 -5.42 -7.18 -12.36
C VAL A 125 -4.06 -6.61 -12.74
N LYS A 126 -3.70 -5.39 -12.28
CA LYS A 126 -2.41 -4.77 -12.60
C LYS A 126 -1.20 -5.58 -12.11
N ILE A 127 -1.37 -6.40 -11.07
CA ILE A 127 -0.31 -7.23 -10.49
C ILE A 127 -0.35 -8.65 -11.05
N ALA A 128 -1.54 -9.22 -11.23
CA ALA A 128 -1.70 -10.66 -11.46
C ALA A 128 -1.94 -11.06 -12.92
N HIS A 129 -2.39 -10.16 -13.80
CA HIS A 129 -2.77 -10.53 -15.15
C HIS A 129 -1.55 -10.84 -16.04
N PRO A 130 -1.54 -11.96 -16.80
CA PRO A 130 -0.38 -12.35 -17.60
C PRO A 130 -0.11 -11.38 -18.77
N GLU A 131 -1.16 -10.82 -19.37
CA GLU A 131 -1.03 -9.89 -20.50
C GLU A 131 -0.72 -8.45 -20.03
N PRO A 132 0.36 -7.82 -20.56
CA PRO A 132 0.72 -6.44 -20.22
C PRO A 132 -0.39 -5.41 -20.47
N ALA A 133 -1.13 -5.52 -21.58
CA ALA A 133 -2.18 -4.55 -21.93
C ALA A 133 -3.28 -4.45 -20.86
N PHE A 134 -3.71 -5.57 -20.29
CA PHE A 134 -4.64 -5.59 -19.16
C PHE A 134 -4.03 -4.99 -17.90
N ARG A 135 -2.74 -5.25 -17.64
CA ARG A 135 -2.06 -4.68 -16.47
C ARG A 135 -1.95 -3.16 -16.55
N GLU A 136 -1.57 -2.64 -17.71
CA GLU A 136 -1.45 -1.21 -17.98
C GLU A 136 -2.81 -0.51 -17.91
N ALA A 137 -3.84 -1.07 -18.53
CA ALA A 137 -5.20 -0.52 -18.46
C ALA A 137 -5.76 -0.50 -17.03
N ALA A 138 -5.50 -1.55 -16.25
CA ALA A 138 -5.87 -1.62 -14.84
C ALA A 138 -5.08 -0.62 -13.98
N GLU A 139 -3.78 -0.43 -14.25
CA GLU A 139 -2.97 0.58 -13.56
C GLU A 139 -3.52 1.99 -13.80
N GLU A 140 -3.90 2.31 -15.03
CA GLU A 140 -4.54 3.60 -15.36
C GLU A 140 -5.86 3.79 -14.61
N ALA A 141 -6.71 2.76 -14.59
CA ALA A 141 -7.98 2.79 -13.85
C ALA A 141 -7.78 3.03 -12.35
N CYS A 142 -6.82 2.34 -11.73
CA CYS A 142 -6.43 2.59 -10.33
C CYS A 142 -6.00 4.05 -10.12
N ARG A 143 -5.17 4.60 -11.01
CA ARG A 143 -4.68 5.98 -10.89
C ARG A 143 -5.80 7.00 -11.00
N SER A 144 -6.69 6.83 -11.97
CA SER A 144 -7.82 7.74 -12.18
C SER A 144 -8.82 7.68 -11.02
N ILE A 145 -9.15 6.47 -10.53
CA ILE A 145 -10.07 6.33 -9.40
C ILE A 145 -9.42 6.87 -8.12
N GLY A 146 -8.15 6.59 -7.89
CA GLY A 146 -7.41 7.16 -6.75
C GLY A 146 -7.43 8.69 -6.75
N THR A 147 -7.25 9.31 -7.94
CA THR A 147 -7.37 10.77 -8.09
C THR A 147 -8.77 11.28 -7.72
N MET A 148 -9.83 10.56 -8.10
CA MET A 148 -11.19 10.92 -7.73
C MET A 148 -11.43 10.77 -6.23
N VAL A 149 -10.97 9.68 -5.61
CA VAL A 149 -11.07 9.45 -4.16
C VAL A 149 -10.42 10.60 -3.38
N GLU A 150 -9.24 11.06 -3.78
CA GLU A 150 -8.58 12.22 -3.14
C GLU A 150 -9.37 13.52 -3.28
N LYS A 151 -9.95 13.78 -4.47
CA LYS A 151 -10.85 14.93 -4.67
C LYS A 151 -12.08 14.86 -3.76
N LEU A 152 -12.64 13.67 -3.56
CA LEU A 152 -13.81 13.45 -2.72
C LEU A 152 -13.48 13.62 -1.24
N ASN A 153 -12.36 13.06 -0.78
CA ASN A 153 -11.89 13.19 0.61
C ASN A 153 -11.49 14.61 1.00
N THR A 154 -11.30 15.49 0.01
CA THR A 154 -11.03 16.93 0.20
C THR A 154 -12.19 17.83 -0.22
N ASN A 155 -13.36 17.27 -0.55
CA ASN A 155 -14.56 18.00 -0.93
C ASN A 155 -15.29 18.56 0.30
N VAL A 156 -15.30 19.90 0.42
CA VAL A 156 -15.86 20.59 1.58
C VAL A 156 -17.38 20.42 1.67
N ASP A 157 -18.09 20.36 0.54
CA ASP A 157 -19.56 20.26 0.54
C ASP A 157 -20.02 18.89 1.06
N LEU A 158 -19.31 17.83 0.69
CA LEU A 158 -19.51 16.49 1.25
C LEU A 158 -19.25 16.47 2.76
N TYR A 159 -18.15 17.06 3.21
CA TYR A 159 -17.88 17.17 4.65
C TYR A 159 -18.97 17.93 5.39
N GLN A 160 -19.48 19.04 4.81
CA GLN A 160 -20.54 19.83 5.42
C GLN A 160 -21.88 19.08 5.46
N SER A 161 -22.23 18.28 4.45
CA SER A 161 -23.47 17.50 4.46
C SER A 161 -23.48 16.48 5.61
N LEU A 162 -22.36 15.78 5.80
CA LEU A 162 -22.20 14.82 6.89
C LEU A 162 -22.10 15.51 8.27
N ARG A 163 -21.42 16.66 8.35
CA ARG A 163 -21.31 17.44 9.58
C ARG A 163 -22.67 17.95 10.04
N LYS A 164 -23.53 18.41 9.12
CA LYS A 164 -24.91 18.83 9.46
C LYS A 164 -25.72 17.67 10.05
N LEU A 165 -25.58 16.45 9.51
CA LEU A 165 -26.20 15.25 10.07
C LEU A 165 -25.71 14.98 11.49
N LEU A 166 -24.39 14.95 11.69
CA LEU A 166 -23.79 14.59 12.99
C LEU A 166 -23.94 15.68 14.07
N ALA A 167 -24.20 16.93 13.68
CA ALA A 167 -24.42 18.03 14.62
C ALA A 167 -25.86 18.07 15.18
N ASP A 168 -26.84 17.47 14.50
CA ASP A 168 -28.22 17.42 14.97
C ASP A 168 -28.47 16.17 15.81
N LYS A 169 -28.60 16.36 17.12
CA LYS A 169 -28.83 15.26 18.07
C LYS A 169 -30.09 14.45 17.73
N LYS A 170 -31.17 15.09 17.26
CA LYS A 170 -32.41 14.36 16.93
C LYS A 170 -32.22 13.45 15.74
N LEU A 171 -31.46 13.91 14.74
CA LEU A 171 -31.14 13.09 13.58
C LEU A 171 -30.21 11.93 13.98
N VAL A 172 -29.16 12.21 14.74
CA VAL A 172 -28.22 11.17 15.21
C VAL A 172 -28.92 10.10 16.05
N ASP A 173 -29.80 10.51 16.96
CA ASP A 173 -30.56 9.57 17.82
C ASP A 173 -31.59 8.76 17.01
N SER A 174 -31.95 9.18 15.79
CA SER A 174 -32.82 8.44 14.87
C SER A 174 -32.10 7.44 13.97
N LEU A 175 -30.76 7.50 13.90
CA LEU A 175 -29.96 6.55 13.13
C LEU A 175 -29.85 5.22 13.87
N ASP A 176 -29.89 4.12 13.12
CA ASP A 176 -29.47 2.83 13.67
C ASP A 176 -27.94 2.85 13.98
N PRO A 177 -27.47 1.94 14.85
CA PRO A 177 -26.07 1.93 15.27
C PRO A 177 -25.07 1.78 14.11
N GLU A 178 -25.42 1.04 13.06
CA GLU A 178 -24.52 0.77 11.93
C GLU A 178 -24.41 2.01 11.03
N THR A 179 -25.54 2.61 10.66
CA THR A 179 -25.57 3.85 9.87
C THR A 179 -24.85 4.99 10.60
N ARG A 180 -25.07 5.14 11.90
CA ARG A 180 -24.33 6.11 12.72
C ARG A 180 -22.83 5.84 12.68
N ARG A 181 -22.43 4.57 12.83
CA ARG A 181 -21.03 4.19 12.83
C ARG A 181 -20.36 4.47 11.48
N VAL A 182 -21.04 4.21 10.37
CA VAL A 182 -20.56 4.54 9.02
C VAL A 182 -20.39 6.07 8.87
N ALA A 183 -21.35 6.86 9.35
CA ALA A 183 -21.24 8.32 9.33
C ALA A 183 -20.03 8.83 10.13
N GLU A 184 -19.81 8.30 11.33
CA GLU A 184 -18.64 8.63 12.17
C GLU A 184 -17.32 8.27 11.48
N LEU A 185 -17.28 7.15 10.75
CA LEU A 185 -16.07 6.71 10.04
C LEU A 185 -15.77 7.60 8.82
N PHE A 186 -16.78 7.98 8.04
CA PHE A 186 -16.58 8.97 6.98
C PHE A 186 -16.13 10.33 7.54
N MET A 187 -16.73 10.79 8.64
CA MET A 187 -16.32 12.03 9.29
C MET A 187 -14.86 11.96 9.76
N PHE A 188 -14.47 10.83 10.34
CA PHE A 188 -13.09 10.58 10.73
C PHE A 188 -12.13 10.65 9.54
N ASP A 189 -12.46 10.01 8.40
CA ASP A 189 -11.63 10.02 7.19
C ASP A 189 -11.44 11.45 6.62
N PHE A 190 -12.48 12.29 6.68
CA PHE A 190 -12.39 13.70 6.33
C PHE A 190 -11.46 14.48 7.26
N GLU A 191 -11.60 14.29 8.56
CA GLU A 191 -10.87 15.06 9.56
C GLU A 191 -9.39 14.67 9.60
N ILE A 192 -9.06 13.39 9.46
CA ILE A 192 -7.65 12.93 9.39
C ILE A 192 -6.95 13.44 8.13
N SER A 193 -7.71 13.73 7.08
CA SER A 193 -7.25 14.38 5.84
C SER A 193 -7.07 15.90 6.00
N GLY A 194 -7.45 16.47 7.14
CA GLY A 194 -7.30 17.89 7.44
C GLY A 194 -8.35 18.79 6.77
N ILE A 195 -9.50 18.26 6.35
CA ILE A 195 -10.50 19.07 5.65
C ILE A 195 -11.11 20.17 6.51
N HIS A 196 -11.17 19.96 7.83
CA HIS A 196 -11.69 20.93 8.79
C HIS A 196 -10.75 22.14 8.97
N LEU A 197 -9.51 22.06 8.46
CA LEU A 197 -8.53 23.14 8.53
C LEU A 197 -8.88 24.26 7.55
N ASP A 198 -8.42 25.48 7.88
CA ASP A 198 -8.45 26.61 6.97
C ASP A 198 -7.59 26.36 5.73
N LYS A 199 -7.81 27.16 4.67
CA LYS A 199 -7.20 26.95 3.36
C LYS A 199 -5.67 26.91 3.41
N GLU A 200 -5.05 27.79 4.21
CA GLU A 200 -3.59 27.86 4.33
C GLU A 200 -3.04 26.65 5.08
N LYS A 201 -3.64 26.28 6.22
CA LYS A 201 -3.26 25.07 6.95
C LYS A 201 -3.48 23.80 6.12
N ARG A 202 -4.58 23.71 5.38
CA ARG A 202 -4.85 22.55 4.51
C ARG A 202 -3.80 22.42 3.42
N LYS A 203 -3.44 23.53 2.75
CA LYS A 203 -2.34 23.54 1.76
C LYS A 203 -1.04 23.06 2.39
N ARG A 204 -0.68 23.59 3.56
CA ARG A 204 0.53 23.17 4.27
C ARG A 204 0.50 21.70 4.70
N ALA A 205 -0.66 21.16 5.07
CA ALA A 205 -0.83 19.74 5.38
C ALA A 205 -0.61 18.85 4.15
N VAL A 206 -1.11 19.26 2.98
CA VAL A 206 -0.87 18.58 1.70
C VAL A 206 0.63 18.60 1.35
N ASP A 207 1.27 19.77 1.42
CA ASP A 207 2.70 19.91 1.12
C ASP A 207 3.56 19.03 2.04
N LEU A 208 3.20 18.94 3.34
CA LEU A 208 3.87 18.05 4.30
C LEU A 208 3.65 16.57 3.97
N ASN A 209 2.44 16.17 3.57
CA ASN A 209 2.17 14.78 3.17
C ASN A 209 2.99 14.37 1.95
N VAL A 210 3.08 15.23 0.93
CA VAL A 210 3.93 14.99 -0.26
C VAL A 210 5.38 14.82 0.17
N LYS A 211 5.91 15.75 0.97
CA LYS A 211 7.29 15.67 1.49
C LYS A 211 7.53 14.38 2.29
N ILE A 212 6.57 13.96 3.13
CA ILE A 212 6.67 12.72 3.91
C ILE A 212 6.72 11.50 3.00
N LEU A 213 5.93 11.45 1.93
CA LEU A 213 5.94 10.35 0.96
C LEU A 213 7.29 10.26 0.23
N ASP A 214 7.80 11.39 -0.27
CA ASP A 214 9.08 11.46 -0.96
C ASP A 214 10.25 11.05 -0.06
N LEU A 215 10.29 11.56 1.18
CA LEU A 215 11.30 11.19 2.16
C LEU A 215 11.19 9.73 2.57
N SER A 216 9.97 9.19 2.75
CA SER A 216 9.77 7.78 3.09
C SER A 216 10.27 6.86 1.98
N SER A 217 9.99 7.19 0.71
CA SER A 217 10.49 6.45 -0.45
C SER A 217 12.02 6.54 -0.55
N THR A 218 12.57 7.74 -0.40
CA THR A 218 14.03 7.98 -0.43
C THR A 218 14.76 7.21 0.67
N PHE A 219 14.22 7.20 1.89
CA PHE A 219 14.76 6.43 3.00
C PHE A 219 14.69 4.92 2.73
N LEU A 220 13.54 4.40 2.30
CA LEU A 220 13.37 2.97 2.02
C LEU A 220 14.26 2.47 0.88
N MET A 221 14.45 3.26 -0.18
CA MET A 221 15.42 2.94 -1.22
C MET A 221 16.84 2.90 -0.65
N GLY A 222 17.17 3.90 0.18
CA GLY A 222 18.45 4.03 0.86
C GLY A 222 18.82 2.86 1.78
N THR A 223 17.85 2.28 2.51
CA THR A 223 18.11 1.15 3.43
C THR A 223 18.51 -0.14 2.73
N ASN A 224 18.25 -0.26 1.41
CA ASN A 224 18.61 -1.42 0.62
C ASN A 224 19.89 -1.22 -0.21
N PHE A 225 20.55 -0.05 -0.11
CA PHE A 225 21.80 0.19 -0.82
C PHE A 225 22.98 -0.51 -0.13
N PRO A 226 23.80 -1.28 -0.88
CA PRO A 226 24.96 -1.93 -0.31
C PRO A 226 26.05 -0.91 0.04
N ASN A 227 26.77 -1.18 1.13
CA ASN A 227 27.91 -0.36 1.54
C ASN A 227 29.18 -0.77 0.79
N LYS A 228 30.07 0.20 0.60
CA LYS A 228 31.36 0.01 -0.06
C LYS A 228 32.47 0.34 0.91
N ILE A 229 33.50 -0.49 0.91
CA ILE A 229 34.72 -0.29 1.69
C ILE A 229 35.94 -0.53 0.81
N GLU A 230 37.01 0.20 1.04
CA GLU A 230 38.28 -0.04 0.33
C GLU A 230 38.86 -1.41 0.70
N LYS A 231 39.37 -2.14 -0.30
CA LYS A 231 39.90 -3.50 -0.11
C LYS A 231 40.95 -3.57 0.99
N HIS A 232 41.83 -2.58 1.07
CA HIS A 232 42.95 -2.57 1.99
C HIS A 232 42.52 -2.51 3.47
N LEU A 233 41.31 -2.03 3.77
CA LEU A 233 40.73 -1.98 5.11
C LEU A 233 40.17 -3.33 5.58
N LEU A 234 40.04 -4.31 4.68
CA LEU A 234 39.58 -5.67 5.00
C LEU A 234 40.74 -6.68 4.96
N PRO A 235 40.78 -7.67 5.87
CA PRO A 235 41.74 -8.78 5.81
C PRO A 235 41.63 -9.57 4.50
N GLU A 236 42.77 -9.90 3.88
CA GLU A 236 42.80 -10.55 2.57
C GLU A 236 42.01 -11.87 2.50
N HIS A 237 42.10 -12.68 3.55
CA HIS A 237 41.50 -14.01 3.58
C HIS A 237 39.96 -13.99 3.57
N ILE A 238 39.33 -12.87 3.99
CA ILE A 238 37.86 -12.73 4.00
C ILE A 238 37.30 -12.03 2.75
N ARG A 239 38.13 -11.30 1.99
CA ARG A 239 37.67 -10.48 0.82
C ARG A 239 36.93 -11.32 -0.23
N ARG A 240 37.29 -12.59 -0.40
CA ARG A 240 36.66 -13.53 -1.34
C ARG A 240 35.21 -13.88 -1.01
N ASN A 241 34.77 -13.62 0.21
CA ASN A 241 33.40 -13.88 0.65
C ASN A 241 32.41 -12.77 0.24
N PHE A 242 32.93 -11.68 -0.34
CA PHE A 242 32.15 -10.50 -0.73
C PHE A 242 32.33 -10.17 -2.21
N THR A 243 31.42 -9.36 -2.74
CA THR A 243 31.49 -8.91 -4.13
C THR A 243 32.57 -7.84 -4.28
N SER A 244 33.56 -8.07 -5.15
CA SER A 244 34.60 -7.07 -5.47
C SER A 244 34.18 -6.17 -6.62
N ALA A 245 34.43 -4.86 -6.49
CA ALA A 245 34.20 -3.87 -7.54
C ALA A 245 35.37 -2.87 -7.60
N GLY A 246 36.29 -3.06 -8.56
CA GLY A 246 37.53 -2.26 -8.63
C GLY A 246 38.35 -2.43 -7.35
N ASP A 247 38.76 -1.32 -6.73
CA ASP A 247 39.49 -1.31 -5.45
C ASP A 247 38.59 -1.38 -4.20
N HIS A 248 37.30 -1.61 -4.39
CA HIS A 248 36.32 -1.67 -3.31
C HIS A 248 35.75 -3.08 -3.16
N ILE A 249 35.30 -3.37 -1.95
CA ILE A 249 34.46 -4.51 -1.60
C ILE A 249 33.05 -3.98 -1.32
N ILE A 250 32.06 -4.66 -1.87
CA ILE A 250 30.63 -4.38 -1.69
C ILE A 250 30.09 -5.35 -0.65
N ILE A 251 29.46 -4.79 0.39
CA ILE A 251 28.75 -5.53 1.44
C ILE A 251 27.25 -5.24 1.28
N ASP A 252 26.50 -6.25 0.86
CA ASP A 252 25.08 -6.15 0.50
C ASP A 252 24.13 -6.80 1.52
N GLY A 253 24.66 -7.35 2.61
CA GLY A 253 23.86 -7.89 3.71
C GLY A 253 24.68 -8.25 4.94
N LEU A 254 24.03 -8.95 5.88
CA LEU A 254 24.61 -9.33 7.17
C LEU A 254 25.48 -10.59 7.12
N HIS A 255 25.34 -11.41 6.07
CA HIS A 255 26.03 -12.70 5.95
C HIS A 255 25.92 -13.59 7.21
N ALA A 256 24.77 -13.56 7.90
CA ALA A 256 24.58 -14.21 9.21
C ALA A 256 24.87 -15.72 9.23
N GLU A 257 24.71 -16.39 8.09
CA GLU A 257 24.93 -17.83 7.92
C GLU A 257 26.36 -18.19 7.49
N SER A 258 27.28 -17.22 7.37
CA SER A 258 28.68 -17.51 7.05
C SER A 258 29.33 -18.35 8.16
N PRO A 259 30.09 -19.41 7.84
CA PRO A 259 30.80 -20.19 8.87
C PRO A 259 31.96 -19.39 9.50
N ASP A 260 32.56 -18.47 8.74
CA ASP A 260 33.65 -17.59 9.17
C ASP A 260 33.09 -16.43 10.02
N ASP A 261 33.58 -16.30 11.25
CA ASP A 261 33.17 -15.28 12.22
C ASP A 261 33.61 -13.88 11.86
N LEU A 262 34.82 -13.72 11.31
CA LEU A 262 35.33 -12.43 10.83
C LEU A 262 34.53 -11.92 9.63
N VAL A 263 34.04 -12.80 8.76
CA VAL A 263 33.10 -12.44 7.69
C VAL A 263 31.80 -11.88 8.27
N ARG A 264 31.21 -12.57 9.26
CA ARG A 264 29.97 -12.12 9.91
C ARG A 264 30.18 -10.77 10.61
N GLU A 265 31.28 -10.62 11.34
CA GLU A 265 31.60 -9.38 12.06
C GLU A 265 31.82 -8.21 11.10
N ALA A 266 32.62 -8.40 10.05
CA ALA A 266 32.89 -7.38 9.03
C ALA A 266 31.59 -6.99 8.31
N ALA A 267 30.78 -7.97 7.89
CA ALA A 267 29.50 -7.73 7.26
C ALA A 267 28.57 -6.92 8.18
N TYR A 268 28.40 -7.34 9.44
CA TYR A 268 27.57 -6.63 10.42
C TYR A 268 28.00 -5.17 10.60
N LYS A 269 29.30 -4.93 10.87
CA LYS A 269 29.83 -3.58 11.13
C LYS A 269 29.73 -2.66 9.93
N ILE A 270 29.99 -3.18 8.72
CA ILE A 270 30.03 -2.36 7.51
C ILE A 270 28.61 -2.17 6.95
N PHE A 271 27.79 -3.22 6.90
CA PHE A 271 26.42 -3.13 6.40
C PHE A 271 25.54 -2.23 7.27
N LEU A 272 25.68 -2.30 8.60
CA LEU A 272 24.94 -1.46 9.54
C LEU A 272 25.66 -0.15 9.90
N TYR A 273 26.74 0.19 9.20
CA TYR A 273 27.48 1.42 9.47
C TYR A 273 26.57 2.65 9.26
N PRO A 274 26.58 3.64 10.17
CA PRO A 274 25.74 4.82 10.04
C PRO A 274 25.98 5.56 8.73
N ASN A 275 24.91 5.79 7.97
CA ASN A 275 24.95 6.61 6.77
C ASN A 275 24.40 8.01 7.09
N ALA A 276 25.25 9.03 7.03
CA ALA A 276 24.88 10.40 7.39
C ALA A 276 23.74 10.96 6.52
N GLY A 277 23.68 10.59 5.23
CA GLY A 277 22.59 10.97 4.34
C GLY A 277 21.26 10.32 4.71
N GLN A 278 21.29 9.04 5.08
CA GLN A 278 20.10 8.33 5.58
C GLN A 278 19.62 8.88 6.93
N LEU A 279 20.55 9.19 7.84
CA LEU A 279 20.21 9.80 9.12
C LEU A 279 19.54 11.16 8.93
N LYS A 280 20.10 12.03 8.07
CA LYS A 280 19.49 13.32 7.75
C LYS A 280 18.09 13.16 7.12
N CYS A 281 17.93 12.22 6.20
CA CYS A 281 16.63 11.91 5.60
C CYS A 281 15.61 11.49 6.66
N LEU A 282 16.01 10.63 7.60
CA LEU A 282 15.17 10.19 8.70
C LEU A 282 14.78 11.35 9.64
N GLU A 283 15.73 12.21 10.01
CA GLU A 283 15.47 13.39 10.84
C GLU A 283 14.47 14.35 10.18
N GLU A 284 14.62 14.62 8.88
CA GLU A 284 13.68 15.43 8.12
C GLU A 284 12.30 14.77 8.02
N LEU A 285 12.25 13.44 7.88
CA LEU A 285 11.00 12.67 7.84
C LEU A 285 10.27 12.75 9.18
N LEU A 286 10.96 12.52 10.29
CA LEU A 286 10.40 12.59 11.63
C LEU A 286 9.92 14.01 11.96
N SER A 287 10.71 15.02 11.61
CA SER A 287 10.34 16.43 11.81
C SER A 287 9.10 16.82 11.01
N SER A 288 9.01 16.37 9.75
CA SER A 288 7.85 16.64 8.88
C SER A 288 6.59 15.96 9.43
N ARG A 289 6.71 14.72 9.94
CA ARG A 289 5.62 13.99 10.60
C ARG A 289 5.13 14.69 11.88
N ASP A 290 6.04 15.19 12.71
CA ASP A 290 5.68 15.95 13.92
C ASP A 290 4.96 17.27 13.58
N LEU A 291 5.48 18.01 12.60
CA LEU A 291 4.84 19.24 12.12
C LEU A 291 3.42 18.98 11.58
N LEU A 292 3.24 17.92 10.81
CA LEU A 292 1.92 17.53 10.30
C LEU A 292 0.96 17.20 11.45
N ALA A 293 1.42 16.41 12.43
CA ALA A 293 0.58 16.03 13.58
C ALA A 293 0.10 17.25 14.36
N LYS A 294 1.02 18.18 14.68
CA LYS A 294 0.69 19.43 15.38
C LYS A 294 -0.25 20.32 14.57
N LEU A 295 -0.03 20.41 13.26
CA LEU A 295 -0.86 21.20 12.35
C LEU A 295 -2.32 20.71 12.34
N VAL A 296 -2.53 19.40 12.43
CA VAL A 296 -3.85 18.76 12.41
C VAL A 296 -4.41 18.45 13.81
N GLY A 297 -3.81 19.00 14.86
CA GLY A 297 -4.36 19.00 16.22
C GLY A 297 -3.94 17.83 17.13
N TYR A 298 -2.94 17.03 16.75
CA TYR A 298 -2.43 15.93 17.58
C TYR A 298 -1.14 16.32 18.31
N SER A 299 -0.92 15.74 19.49
CA SER A 299 0.29 15.95 20.29
C SER A 299 1.56 15.41 19.61
N THR A 300 1.45 14.27 18.94
CA THR A 300 2.53 13.59 18.22
C THR A 300 2.00 12.86 17.00
N PHE A 301 2.87 12.51 16.07
CA PHE A 301 2.48 11.71 14.91
C PHE A 301 1.93 10.33 15.29
N SER A 302 2.43 9.70 16.35
CA SER A 302 1.92 8.41 16.82
C SER A 302 0.47 8.49 17.31
N HIS A 303 0.07 9.58 17.99
CA HIS A 303 -1.33 9.80 18.35
C HIS A 303 -2.23 9.88 17.11
N ARG A 304 -1.76 10.57 16.05
CA ARG A 304 -2.48 10.64 14.78
C ARG A 304 -2.54 9.28 14.08
N ALA A 305 -1.41 8.60 13.95
CA ALA A 305 -1.30 7.35 13.19
C ALA A 305 -2.02 6.16 13.86
N LEU A 306 -2.12 6.15 15.19
CA LEU A 306 -2.82 5.12 15.94
C LEU A 306 -4.32 5.39 16.06
N GLN A 307 -4.77 6.59 15.70
CA GLN A 307 -6.19 6.93 15.68
C GLN A 307 -6.91 6.03 14.66
N GLY A 308 -7.88 5.26 15.14
CA GLY A 308 -8.60 4.25 14.33
C GLY A 308 -8.03 2.83 14.41
N THR A 309 -6.87 2.63 15.05
CA THR A 309 -6.34 1.29 15.36
C THR A 309 -6.95 0.75 16.65
N ILE A 310 -6.82 -0.57 16.89
CA ILE A 310 -7.23 -1.20 18.16
C ILE A 310 -6.46 -0.62 19.35
N ALA A 311 -5.19 -0.25 19.15
CA ALA A 311 -4.34 0.32 20.19
C ALA A 311 -4.73 1.75 20.58
N LYS A 312 -5.39 2.49 19.67
CA LYS A 312 -5.90 3.87 19.84
C LYS A 312 -4.86 4.97 20.08
N ASN A 313 -3.91 4.77 20.99
CA ASN A 313 -2.93 5.77 21.41
C ASN A 313 -1.56 5.13 21.74
N PRO A 314 -0.46 5.92 21.71
CA PRO A 314 0.87 5.37 21.95
C PRO A 314 1.10 4.92 23.39
N GLU A 315 0.37 5.45 24.38
CA GLU A 315 0.48 5.01 25.77
C GLU A 315 0.09 3.55 25.92
N THR A 316 -0.98 3.12 25.25
CA THR A 316 -1.42 1.72 25.22
C THR A 316 -0.40 0.83 24.53
N VAL A 317 0.20 1.31 23.44
CA VAL A 317 1.29 0.59 22.73
C VAL A 317 2.50 0.43 23.64
N MET A 318 2.95 1.50 24.28
CA MET A 318 4.12 1.48 25.17
C MET A 318 3.87 0.56 26.37
N GLN A 319 2.70 0.65 27.01
CA GLN A 319 2.35 -0.24 28.12
C GLN A 319 2.37 -1.72 27.70
N PHE A 320 1.91 -2.03 26.48
CA PHE A 320 1.97 -3.39 25.95
C PHE A 320 3.42 -3.83 25.70
N LEU A 321 4.24 -3.00 25.05
CA LEU A 321 5.63 -3.30 24.73
C LEU A 321 6.49 -3.47 25.99
N GLU A 322 6.30 -2.63 27.01
CA GLU A 322 6.99 -2.73 28.30
C GLU A 322 6.63 -4.04 29.01
N LYS A 323 5.34 -4.34 29.16
CA LYS A 323 4.90 -5.62 29.77
C LYS A 323 5.40 -6.84 29.01
N LEU A 324 5.47 -6.77 27.68
CA LEU A 324 6.00 -7.85 26.85
C LEU A 324 7.50 -8.00 27.06
N SER A 325 8.24 -6.89 27.05
CA SER A 325 9.69 -6.86 27.30
C SER A 325 10.04 -7.47 28.66
N ASP A 326 9.32 -7.08 29.71
CA ASP A 326 9.53 -7.60 31.07
C ASP A 326 9.36 -9.11 31.13
N LYS A 327 8.29 -9.64 30.51
CA LYS A 327 8.01 -11.08 30.48
C LYS A 327 9.02 -11.88 29.65
N LEU A 328 9.56 -11.27 28.60
CA LEU A 328 10.55 -11.92 27.73
C LEU A 328 11.97 -11.85 28.30
N SER A 329 12.25 -10.88 29.19
CA SER A 329 13.59 -10.62 29.74
C SER A 329 14.26 -11.89 30.32
N GLU A 330 13.55 -12.64 31.18
CA GLU A 330 14.07 -13.86 31.78
C GLU A 330 14.39 -14.95 30.75
N ARG A 331 13.55 -15.07 29.72
CA ARG A 331 13.76 -16.06 28.66
C ARG A 331 14.95 -15.67 27.78
N THR A 332 15.08 -14.38 27.46
CA THR A 332 16.22 -13.86 26.69
C THR A 332 17.54 -14.08 27.45
N LEU A 333 17.57 -13.83 28.76
CA LEU A 333 18.76 -14.10 29.58
C LEU A 333 19.15 -15.59 29.62
N LYS A 334 18.18 -16.50 29.51
CA LYS A 334 18.46 -17.95 29.39
C LYS A 334 19.02 -18.35 28.02
N ILE A 335 18.65 -17.65 26.95
CA ILE A 335 19.14 -17.92 25.58
C ILE A 335 20.54 -17.34 25.38
N LEU A 336 20.87 -16.23 26.05
CA LEU A 336 22.18 -15.58 25.95
C LEU A 336 23.28 -16.24 26.79
N ARG A 337 22.92 -17.15 27.72
CA ARG A 337 23.85 -17.94 28.54
C ARG A 337 24.13 -19.29 27.88
#